data_AF-A0A943FTN8-F1
#
_entry.id   AF-A0A943FTN8-F1
#
_cell.length_a   1.000
_cell.length_b   1.000
_cell.length_c   1.000
_cell.angle_alpha   90.00
_cell.angle_beta   90.00
_cell.angle_gamma   90.00
#
_symmetry.space_group_name_H-M   'P 1'
#
loop_
_entity.id
_entity.type
_entity.pdbx_description
1 polymer ?
#
loop_
_entity_poly.entity_id
_entity_poly.type
_entity_poly.pdbx_seq_one_letter_code
_entity_poly.pdbx_strand_id
1 'polypeptide(L)'
;MHRRHDSRCKCNQRWFCTNRECGELIVVADENLLPQITELLNIVIADPDRIKIPADTEIKSDIEILKTENEIGRTLDSVEFDKEALRRKMLRCLSLKYKSIDHTTYTIKKMKADLEKASPLSDFSASLVARTVKAITLNTDRSVCLTLINGQIIRKENEDHASSHNPTDAA
;
A
#
# COMPACT_ATOMS: atom_id res chain seq x y z
N MET A 1 -6.42 15.20 1.85
CA MET A 1 -5.89 16.50 1.36
C MET A 1 -6.63 16.87 0.08
N HIS A 2 -6.92 18.16 -0.12
CA HIS A 2 -7.57 18.70 -1.32
C HIS A 2 -6.70 19.82 -1.91
N ARG A 3 -6.33 19.67 -3.19
CA ARG A 3 -5.50 20.65 -3.90
C ARG A 3 -6.35 21.82 -4.40
N ARG A 4 -5.89 23.05 -4.17
CA ARG A 4 -6.41 24.27 -4.78
C ARG A 4 -5.30 24.98 -5.56
N HIS A 5 -5.70 25.61 -6.67
CA HIS A 5 -4.84 26.43 -7.49
C HIS A 5 -5.38 27.87 -7.49
N ASP A 6 -4.57 28.84 -7.05
CA ASP A 6 -4.92 30.27 -7.08
C ASP A 6 -3.78 31.06 -7.74
N SER A 7 -3.99 31.46 -9.00
CA SER A 7 -3.00 32.17 -9.82
C SER A 7 -2.63 33.56 -9.31
N ARG A 8 -3.36 34.10 -8.33
CA ARG A 8 -3.07 35.41 -7.73
C ARG A 8 -2.01 35.33 -6.62
N CYS A 9 -1.64 34.12 -6.21
CA CYS A 9 -0.75 33.89 -5.08
C CYS A 9 0.68 33.61 -5.54
N LYS A 10 1.69 34.03 -4.77
CA LYS A 10 3.11 33.77 -5.12
C LYS A 10 3.42 32.28 -5.32
N CYS A 11 2.74 31.41 -4.58
CA CYS A 11 2.68 29.97 -4.86
C CYS A 11 1.22 29.63 -5.15
N ASN A 12 0.98 29.16 -6.37
CA ASN A 12 -0.36 28.93 -6.87
C ASN A 12 -0.97 27.66 -6.26
N GLN A 13 -0.13 26.67 -5.93
CA GLN A 13 -0.54 25.36 -5.44
C GLN A 13 -0.66 25.34 -3.92
N ARG A 14 -1.81 24.89 -3.42
CA ARG A 14 -2.12 24.82 -2.00
C ARG A 14 -2.85 23.52 -1.67
N TRP A 15 -2.53 22.92 -0.53
CA TRP A 15 -3.13 21.67 -0.06
C TRP A 15 -3.82 21.88 1.27
N PHE A 16 -5.12 21.59 1.30
CA PHE A 16 -5.95 21.72 2.50
C PHE A 16 -6.24 20.34 3.06
N CYS A 17 -6.11 20.17 4.38
CA CYS A 17 -6.58 18.96 5.02
C CYS A 17 -8.10 18.84 4.86
N THR A 18 -8.56 17.66 4.47
CA THR A 18 -9.99 17.36 4.30
C THR A 18 -10.68 17.04 5.64
N ASN A 19 -9.89 16.78 6.69
CA ASN A 19 -10.41 16.62 8.04
C ASN A 19 -10.80 18.01 8.60
N ARG A 20 -12.08 18.17 8.96
CA ARG A 20 -12.63 19.45 9.46
C ARG A 20 -11.98 19.92 10.75
N GLU A 21 -11.51 19.02 11.59
CA GLU A 21 -10.86 19.35 12.88
C GLU A 21 -9.37 19.72 12.71
N CYS A 22 -8.76 19.34 11.59
CA CYS A 22 -7.33 19.56 11.36
C CYS A 22 -7.04 20.98 10.86
N GLY A 23 -7.82 21.49 9.89
CA GLY A 23 -7.68 22.85 9.36
C GLY A 23 -6.35 23.17 8.66
N GLU A 24 -5.43 22.22 8.56
CA GLU A 24 -4.06 22.45 8.08
C GLU A 24 -4.00 22.88 6.60
N LEU A 25 -3.15 23.86 6.31
CA LEU A 25 -2.89 24.40 4.98
C LEU A 25 -1.39 24.31 4.66
N ILE A 26 -1.04 23.45 3.72
CA ILE A 26 0.33 23.27 3.26
C ILE A 26 0.50 23.95 1.89
N VAL A 27 1.44 24.87 1.82
CA VAL A 27 1.81 25.58 0.58
C VAL A 27 3.12 25.00 0.08
N VAL A 28 3.03 24.17 -0.95
CA VAL A 28 4.17 23.53 -1.62
C VAL A 28 3.94 23.57 -3.12
N ALA A 29 4.93 24.08 -3.85
CA ALA A 29 4.91 24.18 -5.30
C ALA A 29 5.27 22.81 -5.91
N ASP A 30 4.78 22.52 -7.11
CA ASP A 30 5.03 21.23 -7.77
C ASP A 30 6.53 21.03 -8.05
N GLU A 31 7.25 22.12 -8.30
CA GLU A 31 8.71 22.16 -8.53
C GLU A 31 9.50 21.70 -7.31
N ASN A 32 8.91 21.75 -6.11
CA ASN A 32 9.52 21.24 -4.88
C ASN A 32 8.93 19.89 -4.46
N LEU A 33 7.65 19.65 -4.74
CA LEU A 33 6.95 18.43 -4.35
C LEU A 33 7.37 17.23 -5.21
N LEU A 34 7.38 17.41 -6.53
CA LEU A 34 7.65 16.31 -7.46
C LEU A 34 9.07 15.76 -7.31
N PRO A 35 10.14 16.58 -7.18
CA PRO A 35 11.48 16.06 -6.94
C PRO A 35 11.62 15.30 -5.62
N GLN A 36 10.95 15.74 -4.54
CA GLN A 36 10.95 15.01 -3.27
C GLN A 36 10.32 13.63 -3.42
N ILE A 37 9.20 13.51 -4.15
CA ILE A 37 8.59 12.20 -4.43
C ILE A 37 9.55 11.32 -5.25
N THR A 38 10.19 11.90 -6.28
CA THR A 38 11.17 11.20 -7.11
C THR A 38 12.37 10.70 -6.30
N GLU A 39 12.89 11.52 -5.38
CA GLU A 39 13.99 11.15 -4.48
C GLU A 39 13.58 9.96 -3.60
N LEU A 40 12.39 9.99 -2.99
CA LEU A 40 11.90 8.90 -2.15
C LEU A 40 11.67 7.60 -2.94
N LEU A 41 11.22 7.69 -4.20
CA LEU A 41 11.13 6.52 -5.08
C LEU A 41 12.51 5.96 -5.40
N ASN A 42 13.50 6.82 -5.69
CA ASN A 42 14.86 6.41 -5.98
C ASN A 42 15.53 5.70 -4.79
N ILE A 43 15.20 6.05 -3.55
CA ILE A 43 15.66 5.32 -2.35
C ILE A 43 15.20 3.86 -2.40
N VAL A 44 13.94 3.61 -2.79
CA VAL A 44 13.39 2.25 -2.85
C VAL A 44 13.85 1.50 -4.10
N ILE A 45 14.12 2.21 -5.20
CA ILE A 45 14.71 1.62 -6.42
C ILE A 45 16.16 1.18 -6.15
N ALA A 46 16.92 1.99 -5.40
CA ALA A 46 18.32 1.67 -5.08
C ALA A 46 18.46 0.48 -4.14
N ASP A 47 17.49 0.26 -3.24
CA ASP A 47 17.46 -0.88 -2.33
C ASP A 47 16.05 -1.51 -2.23
N PRO A 48 15.64 -2.31 -3.24
CA PRO A 48 14.34 -2.96 -3.26
C PRO A 48 14.18 -4.02 -2.16
N ASP A 49 15.28 -4.51 -1.57
CA ASP A 49 15.25 -5.53 -0.52
C ASP A 49 14.75 -5.00 0.83
N ARG A 50 14.69 -3.67 1.00
CA ARG A 50 13.99 -3.04 2.14
C ARG A 50 12.47 -3.28 2.12
N ILE A 51 11.92 -3.70 0.98
CA ILE A 51 10.50 -3.98 0.83
C ILE A 51 10.16 -5.29 1.53
N LYS A 52 9.41 -5.19 2.63
CA LYS A 52 8.96 -6.35 3.38
C LYS A 52 7.75 -6.97 2.70
N ILE A 53 7.85 -8.26 2.41
CA ILE A 53 6.75 -9.09 1.94
C ILE A 53 6.23 -9.84 3.16
N PRO A 54 4.97 -9.65 3.58
CA PRO A 54 4.39 -10.44 4.66
C PRO A 54 4.42 -11.92 4.27
N ALA A 55 4.68 -12.79 5.25
CA ALA A 55 4.61 -14.23 5.04
C ALA A 55 3.21 -14.61 4.55
N ASP A 56 3.14 -15.60 3.66
CA ASP A 56 1.86 -16.13 3.21
C ASP A 56 1.10 -16.61 4.44
N THR A 57 0.04 -15.89 4.79
CA THR A 57 -0.82 -16.30 5.88
C THR A 57 -1.60 -17.49 5.34
N GLU A 58 -1.52 -18.64 6.00
CA GLU A 58 -2.30 -19.81 5.60
C GLU A 58 -3.74 -19.38 5.39
N ILE A 59 -4.33 -19.78 4.26
CA ILE A 59 -5.73 -19.53 3.95
C ILE A 59 -6.52 -20.18 5.08
N LYS A 60 -6.96 -19.37 6.04
CA LYS A 60 -7.81 -19.83 7.12
C LYS A 60 -9.13 -20.22 6.43
N SER A 61 -9.36 -21.52 6.29
CA SER A 61 -10.56 -22.03 5.62
C SER A 61 -11.78 -21.41 6.28
N ASP A 62 -12.45 -20.53 5.53
CA ASP A 62 -13.66 -19.87 6.01
C ASP A 62 -14.68 -20.95 6.35
N ILE A 63 -15.35 -20.81 7.50
CA ILE A 63 -16.41 -21.70 7.95
C ILE A 63 -17.48 -21.84 6.85
N GLU A 64 -17.71 -20.76 6.08
CA GLU A 64 -18.67 -20.79 4.96
C GLU A 64 -18.19 -21.68 3.81
N ILE A 65 -16.89 -21.73 3.51
CA ILE A 65 -16.31 -22.63 2.51
C ILE A 65 -16.48 -24.07 2.96
N LEU A 66 -16.07 -24.38 4.20
CA LEU A 66 -16.18 -25.74 4.76
C LEU A 66 -17.63 -26.23 4.79
N LYS A 67 -18.58 -25.37 5.15
CA LYS A 67 -20.00 -25.69 5.12
C LYS A 67 -20.47 -26.00 3.70
N THR A 68 -20.10 -25.17 2.72
CA THR A 68 -20.50 -25.35 1.34
C THR A 68 -19.88 -26.62 0.73
N GLU A 69 -18.63 -26.95 1.06
CA GLU A 69 -17.98 -28.20 0.67
C GLU A 69 -18.71 -29.43 1.23
N ASN A 70 -19.06 -29.41 2.51
CA ASN A 70 -19.84 -30.48 3.14
C ASN A 70 -21.23 -30.64 2.52
N GLU A 71 -21.91 -29.55 2.18
CA GLU A 71 -23.19 -29.60 1.48
C GLU A 71 -23.08 -30.20 0.07
N ILE A 72 -21.99 -29.92 -0.65
CA ILE A 72 -21.70 -30.51 -1.96
C ILE A 72 -21.49 -32.02 -1.80
N GLY A 73 -20.67 -32.44 -0.83
CA GLY A 73 -20.43 -33.86 -0.53
C GLY A 73 -21.73 -34.61 -0.24
N ARG A 74 -22.56 -34.10 0.68
CA ARG A 74 -23.87 -34.70 1.00
C ARG A 74 -24.82 -34.79 -0.19
N THR A 75 -24.75 -33.83 -1.12
CA THR A 75 -25.57 -33.85 -2.33
C THR A 75 -25.10 -34.94 -3.29
N LEU A 76 -23.78 -35.12 -3.43
CA LEU A 76 -23.18 -36.18 -4.24
C LEU A 76 -23.42 -37.59 -3.67
N ASP A 77 -23.50 -37.72 -2.35
CA ASP A 77 -23.78 -38.98 -1.65
C ASP A 77 -25.26 -39.41 -1.76
N SER A 78 -26.14 -38.53 -2.25
CA SER A 78 -27.57 -38.84 -2.40
C SER A 78 -27.86 -39.64 -3.67
N VAL A 79 -28.83 -40.56 -3.60
CA VAL A 79 -29.19 -41.50 -4.69
C VAL A 79 -29.71 -40.77 -5.93
N GLU A 80 -30.42 -39.66 -5.75
CA GLU A 80 -30.86 -38.76 -6.81
C GLU A 80 -30.60 -37.32 -6.38
N PHE A 81 -29.98 -36.53 -7.26
CA PHE A 81 -29.74 -35.11 -7.03
C PHE A 81 -30.01 -34.26 -8.28
N ASP A 82 -30.46 -33.03 -8.04
CA ASP A 82 -30.59 -32.00 -9.08
C ASP A 82 -29.19 -31.50 -9.49
N LYS A 83 -28.81 -31.80 -10.75
CA LYS A 83 -27.54 -31.39 -11.35
C LYS A 83 -27.37 -29.87 -11.38
N GLU A 84 -28.43 -29.11 -11.64
CA GLU A 84 -28.38 -27.66 -11.70
C GLU A 84 -28.24 -27.05 -10.29
N ALA A 85 -28.92 -27.62 -9.29
CA ALA A 85 -28.71 -27.23 -7.90
C ALA A 85 -27.28 -27.51 -7.43
N LEU A 86 -26.73 -28.68 -7.77
CA LEU A 86 -25.35 -29.04 -7.46
C LEU A 86 -24.37 -28.07 -8.12
N ARG A 87 -24.56 -27.76 -9.41
CA ARG A 87 -23.73 -26.80 -10.15
C ARG A 87 -23.74 -25.42 -9.50
N ARG A 88 -24.90 -24.92 -9.07
CA ARG A 88 -25.00 -23.65 -8.32
C ARG A 88 -24.21 -23.69 -7.00
N LYS A 89 -24.29 -24.79 -6.25
CA LYS A 89 -23.53 -24.97 -5.00
C LYS A 89 -22.01 -24.98 -5.26
N MET A 90 -21.56 -25.68 -6.30
CA MET A 90 -20.15 -25.70 -6.72
C MET A 90 -19.65 -24.31 -7.10
N LEU A 91 -20.41 -23.57 -7.93
CA LEU A 91 -20.05 -22.20 -8.32
C LEU A 91 -19.99 -21.25 -7.12
N ARG A 92 -20.91 -21.39 -6.16
CA ARG A 92 -20.86 -20.65 -4.89
C ARG A 92 -19.59 -20.97 -4.10
N CYS A 93 -19.26 -22.25 -3.94
CA CYS A 93 -18.04 -22.68 -3.24
C CYS A 93 -16.78 -22.09 -3.90
N LEU A 94 -16.69 -22.18 -5.23
CA LEU A 94 -15.59 -21.58 -5.99
C LEU A 94 -15.54 -20.07 -5.79
N SER A 95 -16.67 -19.37 -5.87
CA SER A 95 -16.73 -17.92 -5.64
C SER A 95 -16.21 -17.53 -4.26
N LEU A 96 -16.59 -18.27 -3.21
CA LEU A 96 -16.09 -18.05 -1.85
C LEU A 96 -14.58 -18.30 -1.76
N LYS A 97 -14.08 -19.40 -2.34
CA LYS A 97 -12.65 -19.71 -2.39
C LYS A 97 -11.85 -18.63 -3.11
N TYR A 98 -12.33 -18.14 -4.26
CA TYR A 98 -11.65 -17.05 -4.98
C TYR A 98 -11.67 -15.74 -4.17
N LYS A 99 -12.76 -15.44 -3.47
CA LYS A 99 -12.87 -14.26 -2.61
C LYS A 99 -11.91 -14.31 -1.40
N SER A 100 -11.62 -15.51 -0.89
CA SER A 100 -10.68 -15.69 0.23
C SER A 100 -9.21 -15.65 -0.18
N ILE A 101 -8.89 -15.60 -1.48
CA ILE A 101 -7.51 -15.46 -1.94
C ILE A 101 -7.02 -14.06 -1.57
N ASP A 102 -6.06 -14.00 -0.68
CA ASP A 102 -5.39 -12.75 -0.36
C ASP A 102 -4.48 -12.32 -1.53
N HIS A 103 -4.86 -11.24 -2.22
CA HIS A 103 -4.05 -10.65 -3.27
C HIS A 103 -2.94 -9.74 -2.73
N THR A 104 -2.87 -9.53 -1.41
CA THR A 104 -1.90 -8.62 -0.79
C THR A 104 -0.48 -9.08 -1.09
N THR A 105 -0.12 -10.34 -0.82
CA THR A 105 1.23 -10.85 -1.09
C THR A 105 1.59 -10.77 -2.58
N TYR A 106 0.66 -11.12 -3.48
CA TYR A 106 0.89 -11.01 -4.92
C TYR A 106 1.13 -9.56 -5.35
N THR A 107 0.31 -8.63 -4.87
CA THR A 107 0.44 -7.20 -5.20
C THR A 107 1.78 -6.64 -4.72
N ILE A 108 2.22 -7.03 -3.52
CA ILE A 108 3.51 -6.60 -2.97
C ILE A 108 4.68 -7.20 -3.75
N LYS A 109 4.62 -8.50 -4.11
CA LYS A 109 5.63 -9.16 -4.95
C LYS A 109 5.74 -8.47 -6.31
N LYS A 110 4.60 -8.16 -6.95
CA LYS A 110 4.55 -7.41 -8.21
C LYS A 110 5.14 -6.01 -8.07
N MET A 111 4.78 -5.28 -7.01
CA MET A 111 5.35 -3.97 -6.70
C MET A 111 6.87 -4.03 -6.53
N LYS A 112 7.40 -5.03 -5.81
CA LYS A 112 8.84 -5.22 -5.65
C LYS A 112 9.52 -5.45 -7.00
N ALA A 113 8.98 -6.36 -7.83
CA ALA A 113 9.52 -6.63 -9.17
C ALA A 113 9.44 -5.39 -10.09
N ASP A 114 8.43 -4.56 -9.92
CA ASP A 114 8.27 -3.31 -10.65
C ASP A 114 9.35 -2.28 -10.29
N LEU A 115 9.81 -2.27 -9.02
CA LEU A 115 10.88 -1.42 -8.51
C LEU A 115 12.27 -1.96 -8.89
N GLU A 116 12.49 -3.27 -8.82
CA GLU A 116 13.74 -3.92 -9.27
C GLU A 116 14.04 -3.68 -10.75
N LYS A 117 13.00 -3.61 -11.58
CA LYS A 117 13.12 -3.34 -13.03
C LYS A 117 13.26 -1.85 -13.35
N ALA A 118 12.97 -0.97 -12.41
CA ALA A 118 13.04 0.46 -12.64
C ALA A 118 14.49 0.93 -12.57
N SER A 119 14.90 1.72 -13.55
CA SER A 119 16.13 2.50 -13.45
C SER A 119 15.89 3.73 -12.55
N PRO A 120 16.93 4.31 -11.93
CA PRO A 120 16.83 5.57 -11.22
C PRO A 120 16.14 6.64 -12.08
N LEU A 121 15.16 7.31 -11.49
CA LEU A 121 14.34 8.31 -12.15
C LEU A 121 15.06 9.66 -12.16
N SER A 122 15.17 10.30 -13.34
CA SER A 122 15.57 11.71 -13.47
C SER A 122 14.44 12.66 -13.10
N ASP A 123 13.20 12.26 -13.38
CA ASP A 123 12.00 13.08 -13.25
C ASP A 123 10.85 12.28 -12.64
N PHE A 124 9.81 12.99 -12.22
CA PHE A 124 8.63 12.39 -11.61
C PHE A 124 7.90 11.41 -12.55
N SER A 125 7.60 10.21 -12.03
CA SER A 125 6.89 9.16 -12.75
C SER A 125 5.54 8.84 -12.12
N ALA A 126 4.46 9.40 -12.69
CA ALA A 126 3.09 9.11 -12.27
C ALA A 126 2.74 7.62 -12.38
N SER A 127 3.28 6.94 -13.41
CA SER A 127 3.02 5.52 -13.65
C SER A 127 3.66 4.63 -12.58
N LEU A 128 4.86 4.98 -12.10
CA LEU A 128 5.51 4.24 -11.02
C LEU A 128 4.78 4.49 -9.69
N VAL A 129 4.43 5.75 -9.39
CA VAL A 129 3.63 6.10 -8.20
C VAL A 129 2.33 5.31 -8.15
N ALA A 130 1.58 5.25 -9.26
CA ALA A 130 0.32 4.51 -9.30
C ALA A 130 0.47 2.99 -9.05
N ARG A 131 1.66 2.43 -9.31
CA ARG A 131 1.96 0.99 -9.13
C ARG A 131 2.56 0.67 -7.77
N THR A 132 3.13 1.64 -7.06
CA THR A 132 3.94 1.38 -5.86
C THR A 132 3.48 2.12 -4.61
N VAL A 133 2.84 3.28 -4.77
CA VAL A 133 2.46 4.17 -3.68
C VAL A 133 0.98 4.06 -3.40
N LYS A 134 0.64 3.75 -2.14
CA LYS A 134 -0.73 3.76 -1.60
C LYS A 134 -1.19 5.18 -1.25
N ALA A 135 -0.31 5.97 -0.65
CA ALA A 135 -0.62 7.35 -0.26
C ALA A 135 0.63 8.22 -0.24
N ILE A 136 0.44 9.50 -0.56
CA ILE A 136 1.45 10.54 -0.39
C ILE A 136 0.98 11.44 0.75
N THR A 137 1.83 11.60 1.77
CA THR A 137 1.54 12.45 2.93
C THR A 137 2.40 13.69 2.86
N LEU A 138 1.77 14.85 3.02
CA LEU A 138 2.44 16.15 3.15
C LEU A 138 2.43 16.54 4.62
N ASN A 139 3.61 16.83 5.16
CA ASN A 139 3.79 17.24 6.54
C ASN A 139 3.81 18.78 6.66
N THR A 140 3.64 19.30 7.87
CA THR A 140 3.59 20.74 8.16
C THR A 140 4.93 21.46 7.88
N ASP A 141 6.05 20.74 8.01
CA ASP A 141 7.39 21.18 7.62
C ASP A 141 7.63 21.16 6.10
N ARG A 142 6.60 20.81 5.32
CA ARG A 142 6.61 20.67 3.84
C ARG A 142 7.42 19.47 3.35
N SER A 143 7.83 18.56 4.25
CA SER A 143 8.40 17.28 3.89
C SER A 143 7.32 16.33 3.35
N VAL A 144 7.78 15.36 2.56
CA VAL A 144 6.93 14.36 1.91
C VAL A 144 7.25 12.99 2.49
N CYS A 145 6.21 12.19 2.73
CA CYS A 145 6.33 10.76 3.02
C CYS A 145 5.51 9.96 2.01
N LEU A 146 6.05 8.81 1.57
CA LEU A 146 5.33 7.84 0.75
C LEU A 146 4.91 6.66 1.61
N THR A 147 3.63 6.33 1.59
CA THR A 147 3.14 5.03 2.08
C THR A 147 3.06 4.09 0.90
N LEU A 148 3.85 3.03 0.88
CA LEU A 148 3.84 2.01 -0.16
C LEU A 148 2.60 1.10 -0.05
N ILE A 149 2.32 0.29 -1.07
CA ILE A 149 1.18 -0.65 -1.08
C ILE A 149 1.22 -1.62 0.10
N ASN A 150 2.41 -2.07 0.49
CA ASN A 150 2.59 -2.95 1.66
C ASN A 150 2.48 -2.21 3.01
N GLY A 151 2.18 -0.91 3.01
CA GLY A 151 2.02 -0.10 4.21
C GLY A 151 3.33 0.45 4.79
N GLN A 152 4.50 0.15 4.21
CA GLN A 152 5.76 0.76 4.65
C GLN A 152 5.76 2.26 4.34
N ILE A 153 6.28 3.05 5.27
CA ILE A 153 6.44 4.50 5.11
C ILE A 153 7.90 4.79 4.73
N ILE A 154 8.09 5.50 3.63
CA ILE A 154 9.38 5.98 3.14
C ILE A 154 9.42 7.49 3.33
N ARG A 155 10.45 7.96 4.02
CA ARG A 155 10.71 9.38 4.31
C ARG A 155 12.21 9.61 4.23
N LYS A 156 12.62 10.87 4.07
CA LYS A 156 14.02 11.26 4.24
C LYS A 156 14.36 11.11 5.73
N GLU A 157 15.35 10.31 6.06
CA GLU A 157 15.86 10.26 7.44
C GLU A 157 16.54 11.61 7.71
N ASN A 158 16.07 12.33 8.75
CA ASN A 158 16.87 13.42 9.28
C ASN A 158 18.09 12.78 9.94
N GLU A 159 19.29 13.22 9.56
CA GLU A 159 20.52 12.99 10.34
C GLU A 159 20.44 13.79 11.66
N ASP A 160 19.45 13.49 12.50
CA ASP A 160 19.40 14.02 13.86
C ASP A 160 20.34 13.17 14.71
N HIS A 161 21.56 13.69 14.89
CA HIS A 161 22.58 13.23 15.83
C HIS A 161 21.99 12.69 17.14
N ALA A 162 21.94 11.37 17.31
CA ALA A 162 21.87 10.75 18.63
C ALA A 162 23.29 10.51 19.13
N SER A 163 23.95 11.57 19.61
CA SER A 163 25.08 11.42 20.53
C SER A 163 24.55 10.86 21.83
N SER A 164 24.55 9.54 21.99
CA SER A 164 24.32 8.88 23.28
C SER A 164 25.68 8.62 23.93
N HIS A 165 26.25 9.65 24.55
CA HIS A 165 27.23 9.42 25.61
C HIS A 165 26.47 8.95 26.85
N ASN A 166 26.53 7.65 27.12
CA ASN A 166 26.04 7.07 28.37
C ASN A 166 26.84 7.64 29.55
N PRO A 167 26.21 7.95 30.70
CA PRO A 167 26.93 8.14 31.94
C PRO A 167 27.33 6.76 32.47
N THR A 168 28.63 6.55 32.63
CA THR A 168 29.16 5.37 33.31
C THR A 168 28.99 5.58 34.81
N ASP A 169 27.98 4.93 35.40
CA ASP A 169 27.97 4.62 36.82
C ASP A 169 28.73 3.31 37.05
N ALA A 170 29.82 3.37 37.80
CA ALA A 170 30.43 2.21 38.43
C ALA A 170 31.18 2.65 39.71
N ALA A 171 30.58 2.27 40.84
CA ALA A 171 31.14 1.92 42.16
C ALA A 171 32.23 2.79 42.79
#